data_AF-A0A2I4D5G4-F1
#
_entry.id   AF-A0A2I4D5G4-F1
#
_cell.length_a   1.000
_cell.length_b   1.000
_cell.length_c   1.000
_cell.angle_alpha   90.00
_cell.angle_beta   90.00
_cell.angle_gamma   90.00
#
_symmetry.space_group_name_H-M   'P 1'
#
loop_
_entity.id
_entity.type
_entity.pdbx_description
1 polymer ?
#
loop_
_entity_poly.entity_id
_entity_poly.type
_entity_poly.pdbx_seq_one_letter_code
_entity_poly.pdbx_strand_id
1 'polypeptide(L)'
;MATPAIRMLRRLEGLFCVYKPAGVHWSLVRDTIETNLLKGVNAKPAPVPRHVRFLESPSDEPGGVPLLSAASVPALSQHPLVTGPEFRHIRVGVGHRLDISSSGVFVIGVGNGNRALNDLYYTRTTRDYTLECEFGMATQDFTHKGRIVERSTYDHITLEKLERVIAMLEGANQKALRLSSNIDMSSQEAYEKAVQGLLGPDGKSNPILTGLRCIHFQPPSFTLEVQCLKETQKYLRKVVHEIGLELLSTAVCKHVRRTRDGLFTLQDALTRDHWTAADIMQAVYNYHAMKRRRKHSQLLIDKPTLETSVEKLTATQQSQTNEDVSGGGV
;
A
#
# COMPACT_ATOMS: atom_id res chain seq x y z
N MET A 1 -4.25 24.65 -24.80
CA MET A 1 -4.49 23.18 -24.75
C MET A 1 -3.43 22.53 -23.87
N ALA A 2 -3.76 21.49 -23.09
CA ALA A 2 -2.78 20.80 -22.27
C ALA A 2 -1.72 20.10 -23.15
N THR A 3 -0.43 20.31 -22.84
CA THR A 3 0.71 19.67 -23.51
C THR A 3 0.64 18.13 -23.36
N PRO A 4 1.27 17.36 -24.27
CA PRO A 4 1.37 15.91 -24.13
C PRO A 4 1.96 15.49 -22.77
N ALA A 5 2.95 16.23 -22.27
CA ALA A 5 3.58 15.99 -20.98
C ALA A 5 2.60 16.19 -19.81
N ILE A 6 1.79 17.26 -19.81
CA ILE A 6 0.73 17.45 -18.80
C ILE A 6 -0.29 16.32 -18.84
N ARG A 7 -0.70 15.86 -20.02
CA ARG A 7 -1.64 14.73 -20.16
C ARG A 7 -1.06 13.44 -19.60
N MET A 8 0.23 13.19 -19.85
CA MET A 8 0.94 12.04 -19.31
C MET A 8 1.05 12.11 -17.79
N LEU A 9 1.43 13.26 -17.23
CA LEU A 9 1.51 13.46 -15.78
C LEU A 9 0.15 13.17 -15.11
N ARG A 10 -0.96 13.64 -15.68
CA ARG A 10 -2.31 13.35 -15.16
C ARG A 10 -2.63 11.85 -15.12
N ARG A 11 -2.10 11.05 -16.06
CA ARG A 11 -2.29 9.58 -16.08
C ARG A 11 -1.42 8.86 -15.06
N LEU A 12 -0.33 9.49 -14.63
CA LEU A 12 0.55 8.99 -13.57
C LEU A 12 0.04 9.30 -12.17
N GLU A 13 -0.95 10.18 -12.01
CA GLU A 13 -1.48 10.52 -10.69
C GLU A 13 -2.28 9.37 -10.07
N GLY A 14 -1.74 8.80 -8.98
CA GLY A 14 -2.38 7.72 -8.25
C GLY A 14 -1.41 7.00 -7.32
N LEU A 15 -1.84 5.82 -6.86
CA LEU A 15 -1.02 4.90 -6.08
C LEU A 15 -0.60 3.72 -6.94
N PHE A 16 0.60 3.23 -6.69
CA PHE A 16 1.12 1.96 -7.20
C PHE A 16 2.10 1.40 -6.17
N CYS A 17 2.58 0.19 -6.38
CA CYS A 17 3.63 -0.38 -5.55
C CYS A 17 4.81 -0.86 -6.40
N VAL A 18 5.98 -0.85 -5.78
CA VAL A 18 7.23 -1.37 -6.33
C VAL A 18 7.82 -2.38 -5.38
N TYR A 19 8.68 -3.26 -5.90
CA TYR A 19 9.46 -4.15 -5.07
C TYR A 19 10.75 -3.45 -4.61
N LYS A 20 10.87 -3.16 -3.32
CA LYS A 20 12.10 -2.66 -2.72
C LYS A 20 13.02 -3.84 -2.36
N PRO A 21 14.25 -3.92 -2.89
CA PRO A 21 15.22 -4.93 -2.47
C PRO A 21 15.81 -4.62 -1.09
N ALA A 22 16.33 -5.66 -0.43
CA ALA A 22 17.13 -5.52 0.79
C ALA A 22 18.47 -4.83 0.47
N GLY A 23 18.99 -4.04 1.41
CA GLY A 23 20.21 -3.26 1.26
C GLY A 23 20.03 -1.88 0.61
N VAL A 24 18.84 -1.57 0.09
CA VAL A 24 18.54 -0.27 -0.53
C VAL A 24 17.72 0.60 0.42
N HIS A 25 18.10 1.86 0.61
CA HIS A 25 17.30 2.81 1.40
C HIS A 25 16.05 3.26 0.62
N TRP A 26 14.92 3.47 1.31
CA TRP A 26 13.65 3.82 0.66
C TRP A 26 13.72 5.14 -0.11
N SER A 27 14.56 6.10 0.32
CA SER A 27 14.71 7.37 -0.37
C SER A 27 15.30 7.18 -1.77
N LEU A 28 16.29 6.29 -1.92
CA LEU A 28 16.88 6.00 -3.22
C LEU A 28 15.86 5.40 -4.18
N VAL A 29 14.95 4.56 -3.68
CA VAL A 29 13.83 4.02 -4.50
C VAL A 29 12.93 5.15 -4.99
N ARG A 30 12.50 6.04 -4.08
CA ARG A 30 11.69 7.22 -4.43
C ARG A 30 12.40 8.11 -5.46
N ASP A 31 13.66 8.43 -5.23
CA ASP A 31 14.43 9.37 -6.08
C ASP A 31 14.69 8.77 -7.47
N THR A 32 14.94 7.46 -7.53
CA THR A 32 15.08 6.73 -8.80
C THR A 32 13.77 6.75 -9.59
N ILE A 33 12.65 6.53 -8.90
CA ILE A 33 11.32 6.57 -9.53
C ILE A 33 10.98 7.97 -10.01
N GLU A 34 11.20 9.00 -9.20
CA GLU A 34 10.99 10.39 -9.64
C GLU A 34 11.84 10.71 -10.89
N THR A 35 13.11 10.31 -10.88
CA THR A 35 14.02 10.47 -12.03
C THR A 35 13.49 9.77 -13.28
N ASN A 36 13.01 8.54 -13.16
CA ASN A 36 12.45 7.79 -14.29
C ASN A 36 11.14 8.38 -14.80
N LEU A 37 10.28 8.87 -13.90
CA LEU A 37 9.06 9.57 -14.26
C LEU A 37 9.36 10.88 -15.00
N LEU A 38 10.33 11.66 -14.52
CA LEU A 38 10.80 12.88 -15.19
C LEU A 38 11.34 12.58 -16.59
N LYS A 39 12.14 11.51 -16.75
CA LYS A 39 12.60 11.05 -18.07
C LYS A 39 11.43 10.71 -19.00
N GLY A 40 10.44 9.97 -18.49
CA GLY A 40 9.27 9.57 -19.27
C GLY A 40 8.39 10.75 -19.69
N VAL A 41 8.07 11.65 -18.75
CA VAL A 41 7.20 12.81 -19.01
C VAL A 41 7.86 13.82 -19.95
N ASN A 42 9.18 14.01 -19.85
CA ASN A 42 9.93 14.93 -20.71
C ASN A 42 10.44 14.29 -22.01
N ALA A 43 10.15 13.01 -22.29
CA ALA A 43 10.66 12.31 -23.47
C ALA A 43 10.21 12.93 -24.81
N LYS A 44 9.06 13.62 -24.82
CA LYS A 44 8.53 14.34 -25.98
C LYS A 44 8.26 15.80 -25.60
N PRO A 45 9.22 16.71 -25.81
CA PRO A 45 9.04 18.12 -25.47
C PRO A 45 7.92 18.76 -26.29
N ALA A 46 7.25 19.76 -25.71
CA ALA A 46 6.22 20.51 -26.41
C ALA A 46 6.80 21.22 -27.66
N PRO A 47 6.03 21.31 -28.75
CA PRO A 47 6.47 22.02 -29.94
C PRO A 47 6.71 23.50 -29.63
N VAL A 48 7.78 24.05 -30.19
CA VAL A 48 8.15 25.46 -29.99
C VAL A 48 7.09 26.35 -30.63
N PRO A 49 6.51 27.30 -29.88
CA PRO A 49 5.53 28.21 -30.44
C PRO A 49 6.17 29.08 -31.52
N ARG A 50 5.41 29.37 -32.57
CA ARG A 50 5.85 30.19 -33.70
C ARG A 50 5.21 31.57 -33.60
N HIS A 51 6.00 32.60 -33.87
CA HIS A 51 5.54 33.98 -33.92
C HIS A 51 5.65 34.47 -35.36
N VAL A 52 4.69 35.29 -35.78
CA VAL A 52 4.80 35.98 -37.05
C VAL A 52 5.76 37.15 -36.87
N ARG A 53 6.83 37.18 -37.65
CA ARG A 53 7.77 38.30 -37.74
C ARG A 53 7.79 38.79 -39.16
N PHE A 54 7.80 40.11 -39.33
CA PHE A 54 8.03 40.73 -40.63
C PHE A 54 9.53 40.78 -40.85
N LEU A 55 10.01 40.08 -41.88
CA LEU A 55 11.40 40.02 -42.27
C LEU A 55 11.60 40.89 -43.50
N GLU A 56 12.68 41.66 -43.51
CA GLU A 56 13.08 42.43 -44.69
C GLU A 56 13.60 41.48 -45.76
N SER A 57 13.05 41.61 -46.96
CA SER A 57 13.57 40.93 -48.15
C SER A 57 14.73 41.77 -48.69
N PRO A 58 15.89 41.18 -49.05
CA PRO A 58 16.98 41.95 -49.63
C PRO A 58 16.51 42.59 -50.94
N SER A 59 16.60 43.92 -51.02
CA SER A 59 16.38 44.67 -52.25
C SER A 59 17.74 45.03 -52.85
N ASP A 60 18.01 44.61 -54.08
CA ASP A 60 19.25 44.90 -54.81
C ASP A 60 19.37 46.38 -55.27
N GLU A 61 18.34 47.20 -55.01
CA GLU A 61 18.26 48.61 -55.42
C GLU A 61 18.69 49.56 -54.28
N PRO A 62 19.77 50.37 -54.44
CA PRO A 62 20.20 51.34 -53.44
C PRO A 62 19.18 52.51 -53.34
N GLY A 63 18.32 52.46 -52.33
CA GLY A 63 17.33 53.52 -52.02
C GLY A 63 15.86 53.08 -52.02
N GLY A 64 15.56 51.80 -52.26
CA GLY A 64 14.20 51.25 -52.21
C GLY A 64 13.68 51.01 -50.79
N VAL A 65 12.37 51.21 -50.58
CA VAL A 65 11.69 50.90 -49.32
C VAL A 65 11.74 49.37 -49.10
N PRO A 66 12.21 48.86 -47.95
CA PRO A 66 12.38 47.43 -47.74
C PRO A 66 11.03 46.69 -47.82
N LEU A 67 10.95 45.67 -48.67
CA LEU A 67 9.77 44.82 -48.80
C LEU A 67 9.70 43.87 -47.60
N LEU A 68 8.78 44.14 -46.68
CA LEU A 68 8.52 43.32 -45.50
C LEU A 68 7.69 42.09 -45.87
N SER A 69 8.22 40.89 -45.65
CA SER A 69 7.51 39.62 -45.79
C SER A 69 7.19 39.03 -44.42
N ALA A 70 5.93 38.65 -44.21
CA ALA A 70 5.52 37.99 -42.98
C ALA A 70 5.98 36.52 -42.97
N ALA A 71 6.86 36.16 -42.04
CA ALA A 71 7.37 34.81 -41.86
C ALA A 71 7.02 34.23 -40.49
N SER A 72 6.67 32.95 -40.44
CA SER A 72 6.41 32.21 -39.20
C SER A 72 7.71 31.64 -38.62
N VAL A 73 8.29 32.36 -37.66
CA VAL A 73 9.60 32.04 -37.06
C VAL A 73 9.40 31.39 -35.68
N PRO A 74 10.14 30.32 -35.35
CA PRO A 74 10.07 29.72 -34.01
C PRO A 74 10.57 30.68 -32.93
N ALA A 75 9.92 30.70 -31.77
CA ALA A 75 10.37 31.44 -30.60
C ALA A 75 11.55 30.71 -29.93
N LEU A 76 12.77 30.98 -30.39
CA LEU A 76 13.97 30.29 -29.87
C LEU A 76 14.19 30.50 -28.36
N SER A 77 13.72 31.62 -27.79
CA SER A 77 13.74 31.87 -26.34
C SER A 77 12.91 30.87 -25.53
N GLN A 78 11.94 30.21 -26.18
CA GLN A 78 11.08 29.19 -25.57
C GLN A 78 11.47 27.77 -26.00
N HIS A 79 12.60 27.60 -26.70
CA HIS A 79 13.09 26.31 -27.13
C HIS A 79 13.53 25.47 -25.90
N PRO A 80 13.23 24.15 -25.83
CA PRO A 80 13.60 23.29 -24.70
C PRO A 80 15.10 23.27 -24.36
N LEU A 81 15.98 23.50 -25.36
CA LEU A 81 17.42 23.63 -25.13
C LEU A 81 17.82 24.90 -24.36
N VAL A 82 16.96 25.93 -24.37
CA VAL A 82 17.18 27.21 -23.67
C VAL A 82 16.46 27.21 -22.33
N THR A 83 15.19 26.79 -22.30
CA THR A 83 14.35 26.80 -21.08
C THR A 83 14.56 25.56 -20.20
N GLY A 84 15.09 24.48 -20.76
CA GLY A 84 15.22 23.19 -20.11
C GLY A 84 13.94 22.34 -20.20
N PRO A 85 13.89 21.21 -19.48
CA PRO A 85 12.73 20.32 -19.49
C PRO A 85 11.49 21.00 -18.87
N GLU A 86 10.31 20.65 -19.39
CA GLU A 86 9.01 21.19 -18.95
C GLU A 86 8.75 20.87 -17.47
N PHE A 87 9.12 19.66 -17.02
CA PHE A 87 9.02 19.24 -15.63
C PHE A 87 10.41 19.00 -15.04
N ARG A 88 10.70 19.65 -13.90
CA ARG A 88 11.95 19.46 -13.13
C ARG A 88 11.75 18.68 -11.84
N HIS A 89 10.52 18.61 -11.34
CA HIS A 89 10.17 17.93 -10.10
C HIS A 89 8.77 17.33 -10.22
N ILE A 90 8.58 16.12 -9.70
CA ILE A 90 7.27 15.46 -9.62
C ILE A 90 7.02 15.10 -8.16
N ARG A 91 5.83 15.42 -7.64
CA ARG A 91 5.49 15.11 -6.25
C ARG A 91 5.35 13.60 -6.04
N VAL A 92 6.41 12.93 -5.58
CA VAL A 92 6.42 11.50 -5.26
C VAL A 92 6.42 11.31 -3.73
N GLY A 93 5.33 10.73 -3.22
CA GLY A 93 5.17 10.37 -1.81
C GLY A 93 5.43 8.89 -1.58
N VAL A 94 5.77 8.53 -0.34
CA VAL A 94 6.07 7.15 0.06
C VAL A 94 5.15 6.68 1.18
N GLY A 95 4.59 5.48 0.99
CA GLY A 95 3.79 4.76 1.98
C GLY A 95 4.64 4.27 3.14
N HIS A 96 4.09 3.34 3.92
CA HIS A 96 4.75 2.75 5.07
C HIS A 96 6.20 2.35 4.72
N ARG A 97 7.14 2.95 5.45
CA ARG A 97 8.57 2.84 5.17
C ARG A 97 9.08 1.44 5.54
N LEU A 98 9.96 0.93 4.69
CA LEU A 98 10.79 -0.25 4.95
C LEU A 98 12.21 0.22 5.29
N ASP A 99 12.79 -0.36 6.33
CA ASP A 99 14.20 -0.12 6.65
C ASP A 99 15.14 -0.70 5.56
N ILE A 100 16.44 -0.42 5.69
CA ILE A 100 17.43 -0.78 4.69
C ILE A 100 17.52 -2.30 4.51
N SER A 101 17.51 -3.06 5.60
CA SER A 101 17.66 -4.52 5.58
C SER A 101 16.40 -5.28 5.18
N SER A 102 15.23 -4.66 5.21
CA SER A 102 13.97 -5.28 4.77
C SER A 102 13.72 -5.11 3.29
N SER A 103 12.97 -6.05 2.72
CA SER A 103 12.57 -6.05 1.32
C SER A 103 11.05 -6.17 1.18
N GLY A 104 10.54 -6.04 -0.04
CA GLY A 104 9.16 -6.36 -0.36
C GLY A 104 8.36 -5.22 -0.96
N VAL A 105 7.04 -5.34 -0.85
CA VAL A 105 6.08 -4.36 -1.40
C VAL A 105 6.34 -2.99 -0.80
N PHE A 106 6.45 -1.96 -1.64
CA PHE A 106 6.66 -0.58 -1.22
C PHE A 106 5.72 0.33 -2.00
N VAL A 107 4.73 0.89 -1.30
CA VAL A 107 3.67 1.71 -1.90
C VAL A 107 4.14 3.13 -2.13
N ILE A 108 3.86 3.66 -3.30
CA ILE A 108 4.29 4.99 -3.75
C ILE A 108 3.09 5.74 -4.32
N GLY A 109 3.04 7.04 -4.02
CA GLY A 109 2.04 7.95 -4.54
C GLY A 109 2.67 8.99 -5.46
N VAL A 110 1.95 9.36 -6.52
CA VAL A 110 2.37 10.42 -7.45
C VAL A 110 1.28 11.49 -7.53
N GLY A 111 1.69 12.75 -7.40
CA GLY A 111 0.81 13.91 -7.52
C GLY A 111 -0.34 13.86 -6.52
N ASN A 112 -1.58 13.85 -7.03
CA ASN A 112 -2.79 13.74 -6.22
C ASN A 112 -2.93 12.40 -5.48
N GLY A 113 -2.21 11.36 -5.91
CA GLY A 113 -2.12 10.08 -5.21
C GLY A 113 -1.58 10.19 -3.79
N ASN A 114 -0.78 11.23 -3.49
CA ASN A 114 -0.24 11.46 -2.15
C ASN A 114 -1.32 11.70 -1.08
N ARG A 115 -2.51 12.18 -1.48
CA ARG A 115 -3.66 12.29 -0.57
C ARG A 115 -4.18 10.92 -0.17
N ALA A 116 -4.38 10.03 -1.16
CA ALA A 116 -4.79 8.65 -0.91
C ALA A 116 -3.73 7.85 -0.13
N LEU A 117 -2.46 8.26 -0.23
CA LEU A 117 -1.37 7.68 0.55
C LEU A 117 -1.48 8.04 2.04
N ASN A 118 -1.88 9.28 2.37
CA ASN A 118 -2.19 9.66 3.75
C ASN A 118 -3.37 8.83 4.27
N ASP A 119 -4.43 8.66 3.47
CA ASP A 119 -5.55 7.81 3.85
C ASP A 119 -5.08 6.39 4.17
N LEU A 120 -4.16 5.80 3.38
CA LEU A 120 -3.58 4.48 3.63
C LEU A 120 -2.85 4.38 4.98
N TYR A 121 -2.20 5.45 5.44
CA TYR A 121 -1.54 5.52 6.75
C TYR A 121 -2.53 5.58 7.91
N TYR A 122 -3.63 6.32 7.74
CA TYR A 122 -4.67 6.45 8.78
C TYR A 122 -5.61 5.26 8.82
N THR A 123 -5.79 4.59 7.68
CA THR A 123 -6.62 3.39 7.58
C THR A 123 -5.93 2.23 8.31
N ARG A 124 -6.70 1.43 9.05
CA ARG A 124 -6.25 0.24 9.79
C ARG A 124 -5.93 -0.93 8.85
N THR A 125 -4.99 -0.68 7.97
CA THR A 125 -4.62 -1.57 6.89
C THR A 125 -3.63 -2.61 7.39
N THR A 126 -3.97 -3.88 7.22
CA THR A 126 -3.08 -5.00 7.55
C THR A 126 -1.88 -5.04 6.61
N ARG A 127 -0.73 -5.38 7.18
CA ARG A 127 0.49 -5.65 6.44
C ARG A 127 0.92 -7.06 6.75
N ASP A 128 1.32 -7.75 5.69
CA ASP A 128 1.70 -9.16 5.77
C ASP A 128 3.20 -9.26 5.47
N TYR A 129 3.90 -10.08 6.26
CA TYR A 129 5.33 -10.27 6.20
C TYR A 129 5.68 -11.74 6.22
N THR A 130 6.75 -12.08 5.50
CA THR A 130 7.48 -13.33 5.66
C THR A 130 8.80 -13.01 6.37
N LEU A 131 9.03 -13.69 7.48
CA LEU A 131 10.24 -13.56 8.29
C LEU A 131 11.05 -14.85 8.17
N GLU A 132 12.29 -14.74 7.72
CA GLU A 132 13.25 -15.84 7.77
C GLU A 132 14.07 -15.70 9.04
N CYS A 133 14.11 -16.77 9.83
CA CYS A 133 14.60 -16.77 11.19
C CYS A 133 15.57 -17.94 11.41
N GLU A 134 16.43 -17.79 12.42
CA GLU A 134 17.39 -18.80 12.82
C GLU A 134 17.52 -18.87 14.34
N PHE A 135 17.51 -20.08 14.89
CA PHE A 135 17.73 -20.37 16.30
C PHE A 135 19.23 -20.45 16.65
N GLY A 136 19.52 -20.29 17.94
CA GLY A 136 20.86 -20.49 18.51
C GLY A 136 21.78 -19.28 18.44
N MET A 137 21.28 -18.12 18.02
CA MET A 137 22.04 -16.87 17.99
C MET A 137 21.18 -15.66 18.36
N ALA A 138 21.71 -14.80 19.24
CA ALA A 138 21.19 -13.47 19.51
C ALA A 138 22.20 -12.39 19.08
N THR A 139 21.68 -11.26 18.61
CA THR A 139 22.46 -10.10 18.18
C THR A 139 21.94 -8.82 18.81
N GLN A 140 22.81 -7.83 19.04
CA GLN A 140 22.47 -6.59 19.75
C GLN A 140 21.29 -5.83 19.13
N ASP A 141 21.24 -5.76 17.80
CA ASP A 141 20.19 -5.02 17.07
C ASP A 141 19.05 -5.92 16.54
N PHE A 142 19.00 -7.18 16.99
CA PHE A 142 18.07 -8.21 16.51
C PHE A 142 18.14 -8.48 14.99
N THR A 143 19.24 -8.09 14.35
CA THR A 143 19.50 -8.34 12.93
C THR A 143 20.63 -9.35 12.78
N HIS A 144 20.52 -10.27 11.82
CA HIS A 144 21.57 -11.27 11.58
C HIS A 144 22.96 -10.68 11.26
N LYS A 145 23.04 -9.42 10.80
CA LYS A 145 24.31 -8.71 10.55
C LYS A 145 24.89 -7.99 11.77
N GLY A 146 24.14 -7.92 12.87
CA GLY A 146 24.57 -7.26 14.09
C GLY A 146 25.66 -8.04 14.82
N ARG A 147 26.30 -7.40 15.80
CA ARG A 147 27.24 -8.07 16.70
C ARG A 147 26.52 -9.18 17.47
N ILE A 148 27.08 -10.38 17.46
CA ILE A 148 26.59 -11.52 18.23
C ILE A 148 26.79 -11.22 19.71
N VAL A 149 25.70 -11.33 20.47
CA VAL A 149 25.69 -11.13 21.93
C VAL A 149 25.71 -12.48 22.64
N GLU A 150 24.98 -13.46 22.11
CA GLU A 150 24.80 -14.76 22.74
C GLU A 150 24.66 -15.86 21.69
N ARG A 151 25.11 -17.07 22.04
CA ARG A 151 24.86 -18.31 21.31
C ARG A 151 24.28 -19.34 22.26
N SER A 152 23.26 -20.07 21.81
CA SER A 152 22.55 -21.05 22.61
C SER A 152 22.29 -22.33 21.82
N THR A 153 22.04 -23.43 22.52
CA THR A 153 21.63 -24.70 21.89
C THR A 153 20.17 -24.61 21.44
N TYR A 154 19.82 -25.38 20.41
CA TYR A 154 18.47 -25.41 19.84
C TYR A 154 17.92 -26.83 19.62
N ASP A 155 18.67 -27.86 20.00
CA ASP A 155 18.31 -29.27 19.76
C ASP A 155 17.01 -29.69 20.46
N HIS A 156 16.64 -28.99 21.54
CA HIS A 156 15.41 -29.24 22.29
C HIS A 156 14.16 -28.59 21.66
N ILE A 157 14.32 -27.78 20.61
CA ILE A 157 13.23 -27.04 19.98
C ILE A 157 12.52 -27.94 18.97
N THR A 158 11.25 -28.23 19.24
CA THR A 158 10.36 -28.96 18.33
C THR A 158 9.31 -28.02 17.74
N LEU A 159 8.70 -28.42 16.61
CA LEU A 159 7.62 -27.65 15.98
C LEU A 159 6.47 -27.40 16.98
N GLU A 160 6.08 -28.41 17.76
CA GLU A 160 5.02 -28.30 18.76
C GLU A 160 5.32 -27.22 19.82
N LYS A 161 6.57 -27.11 20.28
CA LYS A 161 6.97 -26.07 21.24
C LYS A 161 6.87 -24.69 20.61
N LEU A 162 7.33 -24.54 19.37
CA LEU A 162 7.22 -23.29 18.62
C LEU A 162 5.77 -22.88 18.43
N GLU A 163 4.89 -23.81 18.03
CA GLU A 163 3.46 -23.55 17.85
C GLU A 163 2.77 -23.13 19.15
N ARG A 164 3.14 -23.72 20.30
CA ARG A 164 2.63 -23.28 21.61
C ARG A 164 3.02 -21.84 21.94
N VAL A 165 4.26 -21.46 21.67
CA VAL A 165 4.74 -20.08 21.87
C VAL A 165 4.02 -19.11 20.91
N ILE A 166 3.83 -19.51 19.65
CA ILE A 166 3.07 -18.73 18.66
C ILE A 166 1.63 -18.51 19.15
N ALA A 167 0.93 -19.56 19.59
CA ALA A 167 -0.44 -19.47 20.09
C ALA A 167 -0.54 -18.56 21.33
N MET A 168 0.44 -18.61 22.23
CA MET A 168 0.53 -17.71 23.38
C MET A 168 0.66 -16.24 22.93
N LEU A 169 1.54 -15.95 21.97
CA LEU A 169 1.72 -14.60 21.42
C LEU A 169 0.45 -14.10 20.71
N GLU A 170 -0.23 -14.95 19.97
CA GLU A 170 -1.52 -14.60 19.35
C GLU A 170 -2.57 -14.25 20.40
N GLY A 171 -2.69 -15.05 21.47
CA GLY A 171 -3.59 -14.76 22.58
C GLY A 171 -3.28 -13.43 23.28
N ALA A 172 -2.00 -13.14 23.52
CA ALA A 172 -1.56 -11.87 24.08
C ALA A 172 -1.90 -10.67 23.16
N ASN A 173 -1.70 -10.82 21.85
CA ASN A 173 -2.02 -9.78 20.88
C ASN A 173 -3.53 -9.57 20.69
N GLN A 174 -4.35 -10.63 20.77
CA GLN A 174 -5.81 -10.50 20.79
C GLN A 174 -6.30 -9.69 22.00
N LYS A 175 -5.69 -9.91 23.17
CA LYS A 175 -5.98 -9.09 24.35
C LYS A 175 -5.55 -7.64 24.14
N ALA A 176 -4.36 -7.40 23.59
CA ALA A 176 -3.87 -6.06 23.28
C ALA A 176 -4.77 -5.33 22.25
N LEU A 177 -5.28 -6.04 21.26
CA LEU A 177 -6.24 -5.53 20.27
C LEU A 177 -7.51 -5.02 20.94
N ARG A 178 -8.10 -5.81 21.84
CA ARG A 178 -9.31 -5.41 22.59
C ARG A 178 -9.09 -4.21 23.50
N LEU A 179 -7.90 -4.11 24.12
CA LEU A 179 -7.58 -2.99 25.01
C LEU A 179 -7.23 -1.70 24.27
N SER A 180 -6.78 -1.81 23.01
CA SER A 180 -6.36 -0.66 22.20
C SER A 180 -7.44 -0.13 21.26
N SER A 181 -8.57 -0.81 21.14
CA SER A 181 -9.79 -0.20 20.61
C SER A 181 -10.32 0.76 21.67
N ASN A 182 -10.25 2.08 21.42
CA ASN A 182 -10.82 3.15 22.27
C ASN A 182 -12.37 3.10 22.33
N ILE A 183 -12.93 1.92 22.49
CA ILE A 183 -14.36 1.61 22.43
C ILE A 183 -14.64 0.77 23.66
N ASP A 184 -15.73 1.11 24.34
CA ASP A 184 -16.21 0.27 25.43
C ASP A 184 -16.61 -1.10 24.87
N MET A 185 -15.88 -2.14 25.27
CA MET A 185 -16.10 -3.51 24.80
C MET A 185 -17.46 -4.08 25.20
N SER A 186 -18.16 -3.45 26.16
CA SER A 186 -19.53 -3.79 26.55
C SER A 186 -20.61 -3.11 25.70
N SER A 187 -20.21 -2.20 24.80
CA SER A 187 -21.13 -1.46 23.93
C SER A 187 -21.56 -2.27 22.70
N GLN A 188 -22.75 -1.96 22.20
CA GLN A 188 -23.24 -2.45 20.91
C GLN A 188 -22.31 -2.06 19.76
N GLU A 189 -21.68 -0.88 19.82
CA GLU A 189 -20.74 -0.40 18.81
C GLU A 189 -19.50 -1.31 18.70
N ALA A 190 -18.98 -1.81 19.83
CA ALA A 190 -17.88 -2.76 19.84
C ALA A 190 -18.27 -4.09 19.18
N TYR A 191 -19.49 -4.57 19.44
CA TYR A 191 -20.03 -5.77 18.81
C TYR A 191 -20.16 -5.61 17.29
N GLU A 192 -20.77 -4.52 16.83
CA GLU A 192 -20.93 -4.22 15.40
C GLU A 192 -19.58 -4.16 14.67
N LYS A 193 -18.59 -3.45 15.26
CA LYS A 193 -17.24 -3.38 14.68
C LYS A 193 -16.52 -4.72 14.72
N ALA A 194 -16.73 -5.56 15.73
CA ALA A 194 -16.14 -6.89 15.79
C ALA A 194 -16.72 -7.81 14.71
N VAL A 195 -18.05 -7.80 14.51
CA VAL A 195 -18.73 -8.56 13.46
C VAL A 195 -18.28 -8.12 12.06
N GLN A 196 -18.06 -6.82 11.86
CA GLN A 196 -17.54 -6.27 10.61
C GLN A 196 -16.02 -6.48 10.41
N GLY A 197 -15.30 -7.00 11.42
CA GLY A 197 -13.84 -7.12 11.41
C GLY A 197 -13.10 -5.78 11.42
N LEU A 198 -13.77 -4.70 11.85
CA LEU A 198 -13.24 -3.33 11.94
C LEU A 198 -12.74 -2.98 13.35
N LEU A 199 -12.89 -3.90 14.31
CA LEU A 199 -12.31 -3.76 15.64
C LEU A 199 -10.78 -3.71 15.50
N GLY A 200 -10.19 -2.60 15.92
CA GLY A 200 -8.78 -2.36 15.70
C GLY A 200 -8.24 -1.23 16.55
N PRO A 201 -6.91 -1.13 16.63
CA PRO A 201 -6.27 -0.16 17.48
C PRO A 201 -6.60 1.25 17.02
N ASP A 202 -6.99 2.09 17.97
CA ASP A 202 -7.27 3.50 17.71
C ASP A 202 -6.14 4.40 18.22
N GLY A 203 -5.94 5.55 17.57
CA GLY A 203 -4.90 6.50 17.92
C GLY A 203 -3.46 5.93 17.95
N LYS A 204 -2.65 6.35 18.93
CA LYS A 204 -1.30 5.83 19.16
C LYS A 204 -1.39 4.52 19.96
N SER A 205 -1.29 3.39 19.27
CA SER A 205 -1.27 2.07 19.89
C SER A 205 0.09 1.40 19.66
N ASN A 206 0.38 0.39 20.47
CA ASN A 206 1.47 -0.54 20.18
C ASN A 206 1.17 -1.30 18.87
N PRO A 207 2.21 -1.82 18.19
CA PRO A 207 2.04 -2.80 17.12
C PRO A 207 1.21 -3.98 17.59
N ILE A 208 0.39 -4.52 16.69
CA ILE A 208 -0.47 -5.66 17.00
C ILE A 208 -0.28 -6.72 15.93
N LEU A 209 0.01 -7.94 16.36
CA LEU A 209 0.03 -9.12 15.51
C LEU A 209 -1.40 -9.67 15.42
N THR A 210 -1.99 -9.64 14.24
CA THR A 210 -3.34 -10.16 14.00
C THR A 210 -3.33 -11.63 13.61
N GLY A 211 -2.20 -12.13 13.12
CA GLY A 211 -1.98 -13.54 12.82
C GLY A 211 -0.50 -13.87 12.76
N LEU A 212 -0.12 -15.04 13.25
CA LEU A 212 1.25 -15.52 13.29
C LEU A 212 1.25 -17.03 13.03
N ARG A 213 2.00 -17.47 12.02
CA ARG A 213 2.10 -18.90 11.71
C ARG A 213 3.50 -19.30 11.28
N CYS A 214 3.92 -20.51 11.61
CA CYS A 214 5.12 -21.11 11.03
C CYS A 214 4.76 -21.80 9.72
N ILE A 215 5.49 -21.47 8.64
CA ILE A 215 5.27 -22.08 7.32
C ILE A 215 6.38 -23.06 6.93
N HIS A 216 7.55 -22.93 7.55
CA HIS A 216 8.70 -23.78 7.30
C HIS A 216 9.48 -23.96 8.59
N PHE A 217 9.82 -25.20 8.93
CA PHE A 217 10.54 -25.54 10.15
C PHE A 217 11.61 -26.59 9.86
N GLN A 218 12.87 -26.13 9.79
CA GLN A 218 14.05 -26.96 9.58
C GLN A 218 15.20 -26.41 10.44
N PRO A 219 15.20 -26.70 11.76
CA PRO A 219 16.17 -26.16 12.70
C PRO A 219 17.62 -26.29 12.19
N PRO A 220 18.45 -25.25 12.34
CA PRO A 220 18.17 -24.03 13.10
C PRO A 220 17.28 -23.01 12.35
N SER A 221 16.96 -23.23 11.07
CA SER A 221 16.19 -22.27 10.26
C SER A 221 14.68 -22.49 10.35
N PHE A 222 13.92 -21.41 10.38
CA PHE A 222 12.46 -21.47 10.31
C PHE A 222 11.91 -20.20 9.66
N THR A 223 10.68 -20.28 9.18
CA THR A 223 10.02 -19.16 8.50
C THR A 223 8.66 -18.90 9.11
N LEU A 224 8.42 -17.64 9.47
CA LEU A 224 7.14 -17.17 9.99
C LEU A 224 6.43 -16.33 8.95
N GLU A 225 5.12 -16.50 8.86
CA GLU A 225 4.24 -15.51 8.27
C GLU A 225 3.54 -14.72 9.37
N VAL A 226 3.55 -13.41 9.21
CA VAL A 226 3.03 -12.47 10.20
C VAL A 226 2.09 -11.50 9.53
N GLN A 227 0.90 -11.36 10.08
CA GLN A 227 -0.06 -10.32 9.75
C GLN A 227 -0.10 -9.35 10.92
N CYS A 228 0.03 -8.05 10.64
CA CYS A 228 0.13 -7.06 11.69
C CYS A 228 -0.39 -5.68 11.31
N LEU A 229 -0.57 -4.87 12.35
CA LEU A 229 -1.02 -3.50 12.31
C LEU A 229 -0.02 -2.62 13.07
N LYS A 230 0.23 -1.42 12.52
CA LYS A 230 1.07 -0.36 13.10
C LYS A 230 2.47 -0.82 13.51
N GLU A 231 2.97 -1.85 12.84
CA GLU A 231 4.28 -2.44 13.11
C GLU A 231 5.44 -1.62 12.57
N THR A 232 6.63 -1.96 13.06
CA THR A 232 7.91 -1.59 12.48
C THR A 232 8.73 -2.85 12.22
N GLN A 233 9.69 -2.78 11.29
CA GLN A 233 10.52 -3.96 10.99
C GLN A 233 11.42 -4.33 12.19
N LYS A 234 11.84 -3.34 13.00
CA LYS A 234 12.53 -3.59 14.26
C LYS A 234 11.67 -4.36 15.26
N TYR A 235 10.38 -4.03 15.34
CA TYR A 235 9.44 -4.76 16.20
C TYR A 235 9.31 -6.23 15.77
N LEU A 236 9.15 -6.51 14.48
CA LEU A 236 9.08 -7.89 13.98
C LEU A 236 10.32 -8.71 14.35
N ARG A 237 11.51 -8.10 14.28
CA ARG A 237 12.77 -8.75 14.71
C ARG A 237 12.81 -9.00 16.21
N LYS A 238 12.27 -8.08 17.02
CA LYS A 238 12.14 -8.25 18.47
C LYS A 238 11.20 -9.41 18.82
N VAL A 239 10.07 -9.54 18.11
CA VAL A 239 9.14 -10.68 18.29
C VAL A 239 9.86 -12.01 18.06
N VAL A 240 10.69 -12.11 17.01
CA VAL A 240 11.49 -13.32 16.76
C VAL A 240 12.45 -13.59 17.92
N HIS A 241 13.10 -12.56 18.45
CA HIS A 241 13.97 -12.71 19.61
C HIS A 241 13.20 -13.18 20.86
N GLU A 242 12.02 -12.62 21.14
CA GLU A 242 11.13 -13.04 22.23
C GLU A 242 10.70 -14.50 22.07
N ILE A 243 10.35 -14.96 20.86
CA ILE A 243 10.05 -16.37 20.57
C ILE A 243 11.24 -17.27 20.94
N GLY A 244 12.47 -16.85 20.63
CA GLY A 244 13.67 -17.58 21.01
C GLY A 244 13.78 -17.75 22.53
N LEU A 245 13.57 -16.67 23.29
CA LEU A 245 13.64 -16.68 24.76
C LEU A 245 12.57 -17.58 25.40
N GLU A 246 11.34 -17.53 24.91
CA GLU A 246 10.23 -18.39 25.37
C GLU A 246 10.50 -19.89 25.11
N LEU A 247 11.33 -20.19 24.09
CA LEU A 247 11.79 -21.54 23.80
C LEU A 247 13.05 -21.94 24.57
N LEU A 248 13.47 -21.15 25.57
CA LEU A 248 14.70 -21.34 26.34
C LEU A 248 15.94 -21.41 25.44
N SER A 249 15.96 -20.57 24.41
CA SER A 249 17.08 -20.44 23.47
C SER A 249 17.17 -18.98 23.01
N THR A 250 17.80 -18.76 21.87
CA THR A 250 17.90 -17.46 21.21
C THR A 250 17.49 -17.60 19.76
N ALA A 251 16.94 -16.53 19.19
CA ALA A 251 16.62 -16.50 17.77
C ALA A 251 16.90 -15.11 17.19
N VAL A 252 17.25 -15.10 15.90
CA VAL A 252 17.49 -13.88 15.13
C VAL A 252 16.72 -13.93 13.83
N CYS A 253 16.29 -12.76 13.36
CA CYS A 253 15.67 -12.62 12.04
C CYS A 253 16.73 -12.28 10.99
N LYS A 254 16.87 -13.16 9.99
CA LYS A 254 17.74 -13.00 8.82
C LYS A 254 17.15 -12.00 7.83
N HIS A 255 15.90 -12.24 7.45
CA HIS A 255 15.22 -11.46 6.42
C HIS A 255 13.81 -11.09 6.85
N VAL A 256 13.46 -9.83 6.63
CA VAL A 256 12.10 -9.31 6.77
C VAL A 256 11.62 -8.94 5.37
N ARG A 257 10.63 -9.66 4.85
CA ARG A 257 10.05 -9.40 3.53
C ARG A 257 8.58 -9.05 3.68
N ARG A 258 8.20 -7.82 3.31
CA ARG A 258 6.79 -7.43 3.26
C ARG A 258 6.14 -8.01 2.00
N THR A 259 5.17 -8.89 2.18
CA THR A 259 4.44 -9.54 1.10
C THR A 259 3.18 -8.76 0.70
N ARG A 260 2.65 -7.94 1.61
CA ARG A 260 1.46 -7.12 1.38
C ARG A 260 1.47 -5.82 2.19
N ASP A 261 0.99 -4.75 1.57
CA ASP A 261 0.64 -3.49 2.23
C ASP A 261 -0.78 -3.10 1.82
N GLY A 262 -1.74 -3.62 2.57
CA GLY A 262 -3.17 -3.41 2.33
C GLY A 262 -3.71 -4.00 1.05
N LEU A 263 -3.94 -3.12 0.08
CA LEU A 263 -4.45 -3.49 -1.24
C LEU A 263 -3.36 -4.03 -2.14
N PHE A 264 -2.10 -3.69 -1.85
CA PHE A 264 -0.98 -4.01 -2.70
C PHE A 264 -0.31 -5.28 -2.22
N THR A 265 -0.14 -6.24 -3.11
CA THR A 265 0.54 -7.51 -2.87
C THR A 265 1.87 -7.56 -3.63
N LEU A 266 2.62 -8.64 -3.46
CA LEU A 266 3.84 -8.89 -4.26
C LEU A 266 3.56 -8.99 -5.76
N GLN A 267 2.37 -9.43 -6.16
CA GLN A 267 2.02 -9.60 -7.58
C GLN A 267 1.83 -8.25 -8.28
N ASP A 268 1.44 -7.23 -7.52
CA ASP A 268 1.27 -5.86 -8.01
C ASP A 268 2.59 -5.09 -8.08
N ALA A 269 3.63 -5.58 -7.41
CA ALA A 269 4.86 -4.84 -7.15
C ALA A 269 5.80 -4.85 -8.37
N LEU A 270 5.98 -3.67 -8.97
CA LEU A 270 6.91 -3.51 -10.11
C LEU A 270 8.36 -3.75 -9.67
N THR A 271 9.06 -4.65 -10.38
CA THR A 271 10.51 -4.85 -10.22
C THR A 271 11.29 -3.68 -10.80
N ARG A 272 12.59 -3.59 -10.45
CA ARG A 272 13.45 -2.44 -10.78
C ARG A 272 13.47 -2.10 -12.28
N ASP A 273 13.45 -3.12 -13.13
CA ASP A 273 13.50 -2.93 -14.59
C ASP A 273 12.20 -2.32 -15.14
N HIS A 274 11.10 -2.50 -14.41
CA HIS A 274 9.78 -1.96 -14.74
C HIS A 274 9.45 -0.66 -14.01
N TRP A 275 10.46 0.07 -13.50
CA TRP A 275 10.24 1.41 -12.94
C TRP A 275 10.18 2.48 -14.03
N THR A 276 9.52 2.17 -15.14
CA THR A 276 9.34 3.09 -16.27
C THR A 276 8.01 3.84 -16.13
N ALA A 277 7.91 5.01 -16.77
CA ALA A 277 6.66 5.76 -16.74
C ALA A 277 5.48 5.02 -17.38
N ALA A 278 5.73 4.17 -18.40
CA ALA A 278 4.68 3.38 -19.05
C ALA A 278 4.13 2.29 -18.11
N ASP A 279 5.00 1.55 -17.44
CA ASP A 279 4.62 0.50 -16.50
C ASP A 279 3.91 1.08 -15.27
N ILE A 280 4.41 2.20 -14.74
CA ILE A 280 3.79 2.91 -13.62
C ILE A 280 2.40 3.42 -14.02
N MET A 281 2.23 3.95 -15.23
CA MET A 281 0.90 4.34 -15.72
C MET A 281 -0.08 3.17 -15.74
N GLN A 282 0.38 1.98 -16.17
CA GLN A 282 -0.45 0.79 -16.17
C GLN A 282 -0.80 0.33 -14.75
N ALA A 283 0.17 0.34 -13.83
CA ALA A 283 -0.06 0.01 -12.42
C ALA A 283 -1.06 0.97 -11.75
N VAL A 284 -0.94 2.27 -12.01
CA VAL A 284 -1.88 3.30 -11.53
C VAL A 284 -3.28 3.09 -12.12
N TYR A 285 -3.38 2.75 -13.41
CA TYR A 285 -4.66 2.41 -14.03
C TYR A 285 -5.31 1.20 -13.35
N ASN A 286 -4.55 0.14 -13.09
CA ASN A 286 -5.03 -1.06 -12.39
C ASN A 286 -5.51 -0.73 -10.97
N TYR A 287 -4.77 0.12 -10.24
CA TYR A 287 -5.19 0.63 -8.93
C TYR A 287 -6.55 1.35 -8.98
N HIS A 288 -6.73 2.26 -9.94
CA HIS A 288 -8.00 2.98 -10.10
C HIS A 288 -9.16 2.04 -10.43
N ALA A 289 -8.92 1.04 -11.28
CA ALA A 289 -9.91 0.01 -11.61
C ALA A 289 -10.30 -0.83 -10.37
N MET A 290 -9.31 -1.28 -9.59
CA MET A 290 -9.53 -2.01 -8.34
C MET A 290 -10.30 -1.17 -7.31
N LYS A 291 -9.94 0.10 -7.14
CA LYS A 291 -10.62 1.02 -6.22
C LYS A 291 -12.11 1.21 -6.59
N ARG A 292 -12.42 1.32 -7.89
CA ARG A 292 -13.81 1.41 -8.37
C ARG A 292 -14.60 0.15 -8.09
N ARG A 293 -14.02 -1.03 -8.35
CA ARG A 293 -14.65 -2.33 -8.05
C ARG A 293 -14.98 -2.48 -6.56
N ARG A 294 -14.03 -2.12 -5.68
CA ARG A 294 -14.25 -2.17 -4.22
C ARG A 294 -15.35 -1.23 -3.73
N LYS A 295 -15.41 0.00 -4.26
CA LYS A 295 -16.52 0.91 -3.94
C LYS A 295 -17.86 0.30 -4.35
N HIS A 296 -17.92 -0.34 -5.51
CA HIS A 296 -19.14 -0.98 -5.98
C HIS A 296 -19.53 -2.20 -5.13
N SER A 297 -18.57 -3.04 -4.74
CA SER A 297 -18.85 -4.19 -3.85
C SER A 297 -19.29 -3.75 -2.45
N GLN A 298 -18.72 -2.67 -1.91
CA GLN A 298 -19.10 -2.16 -0.60
C GLN A 298 -20.53 -1.58 -0.60
N LEU A 299 -20.90 -0.86 -1.67
CA LEU A 299 -22.26 -0.37 -1.87
C LEU A 299 -23.31 -1.49 -2.07
N LEU A 300 -22.90 -2.67 -2.52
CA LEU A 300 -23.78 -3.85 -2.63
C LEU A 300 -23.97 -4.56 -1.29
N ILE A 301 -22.98 -4.49 -0.39
CA ILE A 301 -23.05 -5.03 0.97
C ILE A 301 -23.87 -4.10 1.89
N ASP A 302 -23.78 -2.78 1.70
CA ASP A 302 -24.52 -1.78 2.48
C ASP A 302 -25.99 -1.63 2.06
N LYS A 303 -26.47 -2.36 1.03
CA LYS A 303 -27.91 -2.47 0.77
C LYS A 303 -28.50 -3.54 1.71
N PRO A 304 -29.33 -3.18 2.70
CA PRO A 304 -30.03 -4.19 3.47
C PRO A 304 -30.93 -4.97 2.52
N THR A 305 -30.68 -6.27 2.39
CA THR A 305 -31.64 -7.20 1.79
C THR A 305 -32.72 -7.44 2.85
N LEU A 306 -33.55 -6.43 3.09
CA LEU A 306 -34.74 -6.51 3.94
C LEU A 306 -35.94 -6.14 3.08
N GLU A 307 -36.27 -7.02 2.14
CA GLU A 307 -37.56 -6.97 1.43
C GLU A 307 -37.80 -8.31 0.72
N THR A 308 -37.86 -9.43 1.46
CA THR A 308 -38.57 -10.64 0.96
C THR A 308 -38.93 -11.75 1.96
N SER A 309 -38.95 -11.51 3.29
CA SER A 309 -39.31 -12.62 4.22
C SER A 309 -40.28 -12.29 5.36
N VAL A 310 -40.80 -11.06 5.47
CA VAL A 310 -41.78 -10.73 6.54
C VAL A 310 -43.23 -10.70 6.03
N GLU A 311 -43.48 -10.45 4.74
CA GLU A 311 -44.85 -10.43 4.20
C GLU A 311 -45.44 -11.81 3.88
N LYS A 312 -44.65 -12.89 3.89
CA LYS A 312 -45.18 -14.26 3.67
C LYS A 312 -45.61 -15.00 4.93
N LEU A 313 -45.40 -14.44 6.11
CA LEU A 313 -45.81 -15.06 7.39
C LEU A 313 -47.06 -14.42 8.01
N THR A 314 -47.41 -13.20 7.61
CA THR A 314 -48.64 -12.51 8.06
C THR A 314 -49.85 -12.81 7.18
N ALA A 315 -49.68 -13.29 5.95
CA ALA A 315 -50.79 -13.67 5.07
C ALA A 315 -51.41 -15.06 5.37
N THR A 316 -50.72 -15.93 6.11
CA THR A 316 -51.20 -17.30 6.40
C THR A 316 -51.90 -17.42 7.77
N GLN A 317 -51.88 -16.37 8.61
CA GLN A 317 -52.55 -16.36 9.91
C GLN A 317 -53.83 -15.51 9.96
N GLN A 318 -54.21 -14.83 8.87
CA GLN A 318 -55.47 -14.08 8.78
C GLN A 318 -56.57 -14.80 7.98
N SER A 319 -56.31 -15.99 7.44
CA SER A 319 -57.31 -16.81 6.72
C SER A 319 -57.83 -18.02 7.51
N GLN A 320 -57.52 -18.15 8.81
CA GLN A 320 -57.96 -19.28 9.65
C GLN A 320 -58.71 -18.86 10.93
N THR A 321 -59.13 -17.59 11.05
CA THR A 321 -59.82 -17.08 12.24
C THR A 321 -61.21 -16.48 11.97
N ASN A 322 -61.78 -16.70 10.78
CA ASN A 322 -63.12 -16.20 10.39
C ASN A 322 -64.00 -17.29 9.76
N GLU A 323 -63.99 -18.53 10.28
CA GLU A 323 -65.02 -19.54 9.93
C GLU A 323 -65.73 -20.20 11.12
N ASP A 324 -65.43 -19.87 12.38
CA ASP A 324 -66.07 -20.51 13.55
C ASP A 324 -66.78 -19.52 14.49
N VAL A 325 -67.77 -18.74 14.00
CA VAL A 325 -68.86 -18.20 14.85
C VAL A 325 -70.14 -18.02 14.03
N SER A 326 -70.85 -19.12 13.74
CA SER A 326 -72.31 -19.11 13.61
C SER A 326 -72.89 -20.53 13.73
N GLY A 327 -73.48 -20.86 14.89
CA GLY A 327 -74.26 -22.10 15.01
C GLY A 327 -74.44 -22.64 16.43
N GLY A 328 -75.49 -22.19 17.12
CA GLY A 328 -76.03 -22.77 18.37
C GLY A 328 -76.22 -21.70 19.44
N GLY A 329 -77.38 -21.46 20.03
CA GLY A 329 -78.63 -22.20 20.08
C GLY A 329 -79.28 -21.85 21.42
N VAL A 330 -80.46 -21.23 21.34
CA VAL A 330 -81.33 -20.71 22.43
C VAL A 330 -80.87 -19.40 23.07
#